data_AF-A0A7V1JIS2-F1
#
_entry.id   AF-A0A7V1JIS2-F1
#
_cell.length_a   1.000
_cell.length_b   1.000
_cell.length_c   1.000
_cell.angle_alpha   90.00
_cell.angle_beta   90.00
_cell.angle_gamma   90.00
#
_symmetry.space_group_name_H-M   'P 1'
#
loop_
_entity.id
_entity.type
_entity.pdbx_description
1 polymer ?
#
loop_
_entity_poly.entity_id
_entity_poly.type
_entity_poly.pdbx_seq_one_letter_code
_entity_poly.pdbx_strand_id
1 'polypeptide(L)'
;MSVLTQYQDRLLTAYTTFPLGRYVSLILVRKTESEALFRTEGTEGDLSKDFVRAGVENDEIIQRVVITKRKQTAVERRTGRELLRDNSRLYAKNEESGVCALNRNNACERCIDCMVYGYAVGGGGAQKSRVITDDAFSILPSSVVSDRRQGNALYDTGTMRDPETGQPSQAIFTAPYVKPETHFLEIETLKDVTLGEWVYILGNVLRSTRYGAVSSRQGRVKNTLAGVVFSNCEIFSNLELTQVVYDRLKAKDPELNFPLRDADVLDGVAEATAALMQNVASADPVVLGPDEAAAVQQAVVQVYRDPARVAALLEAIEKGYSTDEATRRSGHGEVVELLEAAAQEA
;
A
#
# COMPACT_ATOMS: atom_id res chain seq x y z
N MET A 1 -0.20 -7.27 26.64
CA MET A 1 0.64 -6.45 25.76
C MET A 1 0.13 -6.67 24.35
N SER A 2 -0.29 -5.61 23.70
CA SER A 2 -0.73 -5.65 22.30
C SER A 2 0.41 -6.12 21.40
N VAL A 3 0.11 -6.89 20.35
CA VAL A 3 1.12 -7.25 19.33
C VAL A 3 1.72 -6.01 18.66
N LEU A 4 0.99 -4.89 18.65
CA LEU A 4 1.45 -3.61 18.10
C LEU A 4 2.49 -2.92 18.99
N THR A 5 2.39 -3.07 20.31
CA THR A 5 3.28 -2.41 21.29
C THR A 5 4.50 -3.26 21.64
N GLN A 6 4.46 -4.56 21.34
CA GLN A 6 5.56 -5.51 21.56
C GLN A 6 6.86 -5.07 20.88
N TYR A 7 6.79 -4.42 19.72
CA TYR A 7 7.95 -4.02 18.91
C TYR A 7 8.20 -2.50 18.93
N GLN A 8 7.65 -1.77 19.91
CA GLN A 8 7.75 -0.31 19.97
C GLN A 8 9.20 0.19 20.12
N ASP A 9 10.10 -0.61 20.67
CA ASP A 9 11.53 -0.32 20.82
C ASP A 9 12.27 -0.28 19.47
N ARG A 10 11.75 -0.99 18.47
CA ARG A 10 12.19 -0.96 17.07
C ARG A 10 11.69 0.26 16.30
N LEU A 11 10.75 1.02 16.85
CA LEU A 11 10.15 2.22 16.27
C LEU A 11 10.67 3.48 16.96
N LEU A 12 10.41 4.65 16.39
CA LEU A 12 10.70 5.90 17.07
C LEU A 12 9.67 6.18 18.17
N THR A 13 10.14 6.73 19.29
CA THR A 13 9.26 7.27 20.33
C THR A 13 8.72 8.64 19.95
N ALA A 14 9.41 9.39 19.10
CA ALA A 14 8.97 10.69 18.63
C ALA A 14 9.59 11.03 17.27
N TYR A 15 8.92 11.91 16.53
CA TYR A 15 9.45 12.42 15.27
C TYR A 15 10.80 13.15 15.49
N THR A 16 11.72 12.93 14.56
CA THR A 16 13.03 13.59 14.49
C THR A 16 13.37 13.92 13.04
N THR A 17 14.05 15.05 12.83
CA THR A 17 14.59 15.44 11.52
C THR A 17 15.86 14.65 11.16
N PHE A 18 16.59 14.16 12.16
CA PHE A 18 17.80 13.38 11.95
C PHE A 18 17.44 11.92 11.67
N PRO A 19 17.90 11.34 10.55
CA PRO A 19 17.64 9.94 10.25
C PRO A 19 18.35 9.04 11.26
N LEU A 20 17.62 8.05 11.79
CA LEU A 20 18.16 7.07 12.75
C LEU A 20 18.30 5.68 12.14
N GLY A 21 17.75 5.47 10.94
CA GLY A 21 17.89 4.22 10.21
C GLY A 21 17.09 3.08 10.83
N ARG A 22 15.90 3.36 11.38
CA ARG A 22 14.95 2.30 11.78
C ARG A 22 13.99 2.04 10.64
N TYR A 23 13.88 0.79 10.21
CA TYR A 23 13.07 0.40 9.07
C TYR A 23 12.01 -0.61 9.49
N VAL A 24 10.81 -0.45 8.93
CA VAL A 24 9.73 -1.44 8.99
C VAL A 24 9.28 -1.73 7.57
N SER A 25 9.50 -2.94 7.10
CA SER A 25 9.06 -3.38 5.77
C SER A 25 7.76 -4.17 5.92
N LEU A 26 6.68 -3.65 5.35
CA LEU A 26 5.38 -4.31 5.27
C LEU A 26 5.36 -5.16 4.01
N ILE A 27 5.32 -6.48 4.16
CA ILE A 27 5.24 -7.41 3.03
C ILE A 27 3.77 -7.65 2.71
N LEU A 28 3.34 -7.20 1.54
CA LEU A 28 1.94 -7.16 1.13
C LEU A 28 1.69 -8.10 -0.04
N VAL A 29 0.63 -8.90 0.09
CA VAL A 29 0.03 -9.64 -1.03
C VAL A 29 -1.26 -8.93 -1.41
N ARG A 30 -1.29 -8.39 -2.62
CA ARG A 30 -2.45 -7.68 -3.18
C ARG A 30 -3.14 -8.56 -4.21
N LYS A 31 -4.35 -9.03 -3.90
CA LYS A 31 -5.16 -9.88 -4.80
C LYS A 31 -6.28 -9.07 -5.43
N THR A 32 -6.41 -9.08 -6.75
CA THR A 32 -7.59 -8.51 -7.40
C THR A 32 -8.84 -9.33 -7.07
N GLU A 33 -9.93 -8.70 -6.63
CA GLU A 33 -11.24 -9.34 -6.41
C GLU A 33 -12.24 -9.01 -7.53
N SER A 34 -11.91 -8.06 -8.40
CA SER A 34 -12.64 -7.74 -9.62
C SER A 34 -11.65 -7.47 -10.74
N GLU A 35 -12.15 -7.31 -11.96
CA GLU A 35 -11.36 -6.76 -13.07
C GLU A 35 -10.68 -5.46 -12.63
N ALA A 36 -9.43 -5.25 -13.03
CA ALA A 36 -8.68 -4.05 -12.68
C ALA A 36 -7.92 -3.47 -13.88
N LEU A 37 -7.74 -2.14 -13.91
CA LEU A 37 -7.06 -1.43 -14.98
C LEU A 37 -5.87 -0.64 -14.43
N PHE A 38 -4.67 -1.22 -14.46
CA PHE A 38 -3.43 -0.59 -14.02
C PHE A 38 -2.65 -0.04 -15.23
N ARG A 39 -2.51 1.29 -15.36
CA ARG A 39 -2.13 1.88 -16.67
C ARG A 39 -1.39 3.22 -16.73
N THR A 40 -0.26 3.52 -16.07
CA THR A 40 0.47 4.85 -16.11
C THR A 40 -0.36 6.13 -16.44
N GLU A 41 0.18 7.24 -16.93
CA GLU A 41 -0.62 8.37 -17.46
C GLU A 41 0.00 8.69 -18.83
N GLY A 42 -0.82 8.82 -19.88
CA GLY A 42 -0.35 9.09 -21.25
C GLY A 42 -0.15 7.86 -22.14
N THR A 43 -0.14 6.64 -21.62
CA THR A 43 -0.15 5.40 -22.43
C THR A 43 -1.60 5.07 -22.80
N GLU A 44 -2.03 5.50 -23.97
CA GLU A 44 -3.32 5.10 -24.51
C GLU A 44 -3.29 3.61 -24.87
N GLY A 45 -4.16 2.82 -24.23
CA GLY A 45 -4.58 1.51 -24.76
C GLY A 45 -3.96 0.24 -24.18
N ASP A 46 -3.02 0.29 -23.23
CA ASP A 46 -2.48 -0.93 -22.58
C ASP A 46 -2.29 -0.81 -21.05
N LEU A 47 -2.14 -1.96 -20.38
CA LEU A 47 -1.74 -2.06 -18.98
C LEU A 47 -0.28 -1.66 -18.80
N SER A 48 0.07 -1.20 -17.60
CA SER A 48 1.47 -1.04 -17.19
C SER A 48 2.10 -2.42 -17.06
N LYS A 49 3.16 -2.65 -17.84
CA LYS A 49 3.83 -3.93 -17.94
C LYS A 49 5.33 -3.73 -18.11
N ASP A 50 6.13 -4.60 -17.51
CA ASP A 50 7.59 -4.59 -17.64
C ASP A 50 8.13 -5.98 -17.97
N PHE A 51 9.18 -6.02 -18.80
CA PHE A 51 9.94 -7.24 -19.10
C PHE A 51 10.97 -7.49 -18.02
N VAL A 52 10.89 -8.66 -17.39
CA VAL A 52 11.80 -9.09 -16.33
C VAL A 52 12.07 -10.58 -16.44
N ARG A 53 13.10 -11.07 -15.73
CA ARG A 53 13.28 -12.52 -15.56
C ARG A 53 12.15 -13.09 -14.70
N ALA A 54 11.69 -14.28 -15.05
CA ALA A 54 10.59 -14.95 -14.37
C ALA A 54 10.96 -15.27 -12.91
N GLY A 55 12.14 -15.85 -12.72
CA GLY A 55 12.70 -16.17 -11.42
C GLY A 55 14.11 -15.62 -11.22
N VAL A 56 14.70 -15.98 -10.09
CA VAL A 56 16.14 -15.87 -9.83
C VAL A 56 16.85 -17.07 -10.45
N GLU A 57 16.25 -18.26 -10.37
CA GLU A 57 16.74 -19.48 -11.01
C GLU A 57 16.19 -19.62 -12.43
N ASN A 58 14.91 -19.28 -12.64
CA ASN A 58 14.30 -19.28 -13.97
C ASN A 58 14.63 -18.00 -14.77
N ASP A 59 15.57 -18.11 -15.70
CA ASP A 59 16.03 -16.99 -16.55
C ASP A 59 15.06 -16.67 -17.73
N GLU A 60 13.87 -17.25 -17.81
CA GLU A 60 12.91 -16.89 -18.88
C GLU A 60 12.52 -15.40 -18.79
N ILE A 61 12.56 -14.66 -19.91
CA ILE A 61 12.08 -13.28 -19.96
C ILE A 61 10.57 -13.30 -20.15
N ILE A 62 9.85 -12.86 -19.13
CA ILE A 62 8.41 -12.71 -19.15
C ILE A 62 8.02 -11.25 -18.99
N GLN A 63 6.82 -10.91 -19.44
CA GLN A 63 6.23 -9.61 -19.17
C GLN A 63 5.32 -9.73 -17.95
N ARG A 64 5.50 -8.90 -16.91
CA ARG A 64 4.63 -8.85 -15.73
C ARG A 64 3.72 -7.63 -15.78
N VAL A 65 2.52 -7.72 -15.22
CA VAL A 65 1.69 -6.52 -14.99
C VAL A 65 2.21 -5.81 -13.74
N VAL A 66 2.21 -4.48 -13.77
CA VAL A 66 2.78 -3.65 -12.72
C VAL A 66 1.75 -2.67 -12.17
N ILE A 67 1.66 -2.57 -10.84
CA ILE A 67 0.99 -1.44 -10.18
C ILE A 67 2.08 -0.45 -9.78
N THR A 68 2.09 0.71 -10.43
CA THR A 68 3.17 1.68 -10.18
C THR A 68 3.08 2.28 -8.78
N LYS A 69 4.21 2.49 -8.13
CA LYS A 69 4.33 3.01 -6.75
C LYS A 69 3.52 4.28 -6.49
N ARG A 70 3.50 5.20 -7.46
CA ARG A 70 2.73 6.46 -7.35
C ARG A 70 1.24 6.20 -7.27
N LYS A 71 0.73 5.15 -7.93
CA LYS A 71 -0.70 4.82 -7.92
C LYS A 71 -1.11 4.09 -6.66
N GLN A 72 -0.24 3.25 -6.10
CA GLN A 72 -0.44 2.56 -4.82
C GLN A 72 -0.60 3.57 -3.69
N THR A 73 0.48 4.33 -3.44
CA THR A 73 0.53 5.36 -2.40
C THR A 73 -0.53 6.45 -2.56
N ALA A 74 -0.88 6.85 -3.79
CA ALA A 74 -1.92 7.84 -3.99
C ALA A 74 -3.32 7.38 -3.54
N VAL A 75 -3.63 6.09 -3.64
CA VAL A 75 -4.89 5.54 -3.13
C VAL A 75 -4.88 5.54 -1.60
N GLU A 76 -3.83 5.00 -0.99
CA GLU A 76 -3.67 4.95 0.48
C GLU A 76 -3.72 6.35 1.10
N ARG A 77 -3.01 7.31 0.50
CA ARG A 77 -3.04 8.71 0.95
C ARG A 77 -4.43 9.31 0.89
N ARG A 78 -5.21 9.05 -0.18
CA ARG A 78 -6.59 9.57 -0.25
C ARG A 78 -7.46 8.96 0.84
N THR A 79 -7.38 7.66 1.06
CA THR A 79 -8.10 6.94 2.12
C THR A 79 -7.73 7.44 3.52
N GLY A 80 -6.44 7.71 3.76
CA GLY A 80 -5.98 8.31 5.01
C GLY A 80 -6.45 9.75 5.19
N ARG A 81 -6.49 10.54 4.11
CA ARG A 81 -6.95 11.93 4.16
C ARG A 81 -8.46 12.09 4.30
N GLU A 82 -9.25 11.13 3.83
CA GLU A 82 -10.68 11.04 4.16
C GLU A 82 -10.86 10.97 5.69
N LEU A 83 -10.11 10.08 6.34
CA LEU A 83 -10.12 9.97 7.80
C LEU A 83 -9.67 11.27 8.50
N LEU A 84 -8.63 11.93 7.98
CA LEU A 84 -8.20 13.22 8.52
C LEU A 84 -9.25 14.33 8.34
N ARG A 85 -10.07 14.30 7.28
CA ARG A 85 -11.17 15.25 7.09
C ARG A 85 -12.29 15.00 8.11
N ASP A 86 -12.68 13.74 8.28
CA ASP A 86 -13.73 13.36 9.21
C ASP A 86 -13.38 13.76 10.66
N ASN A 87 -12.09 13.79 10.99
CA ASN A 87 -11.57 14.18 12.30
C ASN A 87 -11.08 15.63 12.40
N SER A 88 -11.32 16.47 11.37
CA SER A 88 -10.86 17.88 11.33
C SER A 88 -9.34 18.05 11.55
N ARG A 89 -8.53 17.11 11.08
CA ARG A 89 -7.05 17.07 11.17
C ARG A 89 -6.35 17.44 9.86
N LEU A 90 -7.03 18.16 8.98
CA LEU A 90 -6.43 18.85 7.84
C LEU A 90 -6.52 20.36 8.07
N TYR A 91 -5.38 21.03 7.97
CA TYR A 91 -5.26 22.44 8.33
C TYR A 91 -5.03 23.32 7.12
N ALA A 92 -5.41 24.59 7.20
CA ALA A 92 -4.85 25.62 6.35
C ALA A 92 -3.44 25.97 6.87
N LYS A 93 -2.52 26.32 5.96
CA LYS A 93 -1.17 26.78 6.34
C LYS A 93 -1.21 28.21 6.87
N ASN A 94 -2.01 29.07 6.25
CA ASN A 94 -2.29 30.45 6.60
C ASN A 94 -3.72 30.83 6.15
N GLU A 95 -4.20 32.03 6.51
CA GLU A 95 -5.56 32.50 6.17
C GLU A 95 -5.84 32.57 4.65
N GLU A 96 -4.80 32.79 3.85
CA GLU A 96 -4.88 32.87 2.39
C GLU A 96 -4.90 31.48 1.73
N SER A 97 -4.40 30.46 2.41
CA SER A 97 -4.37 29.08 1.92
C SER A 97 -5.66 28.36 2.28
N GLY A 98 -6.23 27.63 1.33
CA GLY A 98 -7.29 26.68 1.64
C GLY A 98 -6.79 25.53 2.52
N VAL A 99 -7.72 24.75 3.07
CA VAL A 99 -7.44 23.50 3.79
C VAL A 99 -6.53 22.59 2.96
N CYS A 100 -5.57 21.95 3.62
CA CYS A 100 -4.59 21.06 3.01
C CYS A 100 -5.25 20.13 1.98
N ALA A 101 -4.72 20.12 0.75
CA ALA A 101 -5.20 19.28 -0.34
C ALA A 101 -4.04 18.78 -1.21
N LEU A 102 -4.20 17.59 -1.76
CA LEU A 102 -3.26 17.05 -2.74
C LEU A 102 -3.33 17.90 -4.02
N ASN A 103 -2.18 18.11 -4.68
CA ASN A 103 -2.05 18.82 -5.97
C ASN A 103 -2.57 20.28 -5.98
N ARG A 104 -2.66 20.94 -4.83
CA ARG A 104 -3.01 22.37 -4.72
C ARG A 104 -1.87 23.25 -4.20
N ASN A 105 -0.67 22.69 -4.02
CA ASN A 105 0.50 23.36 -3.45
C ASN A 105 0.24 24.05 -2.09
N ASN A 106 -0.72 23.52 -1.30
CA ASN A 106 -1.13 24.06 0.00
C ASN A 106 -0.96 23.03 1.14
N ALA A 107 0.15 22.29 1.13
CA ALA A 107 0.48 21.38 2.23
C ALA A 107 0.52 22.15 3.56
N CYS A 108 -0.06 21.59 4.62
CA CYS A 108 -0.15 22.27 5.92
C CYS A 108 1.04 22.02 6.85
N GLU A 109 1.96 21.12 6.45
CA GLU A 109 3.23 20.87 7.16
C GLU A 109 3.09 20.31 8.58
N ARG A 110 1.85 20.01 9.01
CA ARG A 110 1.53 19.54 10.37
C ARG A 110 0.77 18.22 10.41
N CYS A 111 -0.17 17.98 9.48
CA CYS A 111 -0.97 16.76 9.53
C CYS A 111 -0.11 15.52 9.27
N ILE A 112 -0.49 14.37 9.85
CA ILE A 112 0.28 13.13 9.70
C ILE A 112 0.54 12.77 8.23
N ASP A 113 -0.40 12.99 7.29
CA ASP A 113 -0.16 12.73 5.86
C ASP A 113 1.04 13.52 5.31
N CYS A 114 1.17 14.80 5.68
CA CYS A 114 2.33 15.61 5.29
C CYS A 114 3.62 15.07 5.94
N MET A 115 3.55 14.63 7.20
CA MET A 115 4.71 14.18 7.97
C MET A 115 5.25 12.80 7.56
N VAL A 116 4.39 11.89 7.10
CA VAL A 116 4.79 10.52 6.71
C VAL A 116 4.94 10.37 5.20
N TYR A 117 4.03 10.91 4.38
CA TYR A 117 4.09 10.79 2.92
C TYR A 117 4.81 11.96 2.25
N GLY A 118 5.23 12.96 3.02
CA GLY A 118 6.01 14.09 2.57
C GLY A 118 5.22 15.16 1.83
N TYR A 119 5.88 16.31 1.69
CA TYR A 119 5.42 17.49 0.97
C TYR A 119 6.62 18.30 0.46
N ALA A 120 6.37 19.12 -0.57
CA ALA A 120 7.32 20.11 -1.04
C ALA A 120 6.56 21.42 -1.27
N VAL A 121 6.96 22.48 -0.58
CA VAL A 121 6.45 23.83 -0.85
C VAL A 121 7.59 24.69 -1.39
N GLY A 122 7.30 25.47 -2.45
CA GLY A 122 8.30 26.31 -3.14
C GLY A 122 8.92 27.45 -2.31
N GLY A 123 8.66 27.50 -1.00
CA GLY A 123 9.14 28.51 -0.06
C GLY A 123 10.10 27.99 1.02
N GLY A 124 10.68 26.79 0.86
CA GLY A 124 11.78 26.27 1.71
C GLY A 124 11.41 25.13 2.67
N GLY A 125 10.14 24.88 2.91
CA GLY A 125 9.67 23.69 3.64
C GLY A 125 9.59 22.47 2.73
N ALA A 126 10.33 21.41 3.04
CA ALA A 126 10.21 20.13 2.35
C ALA A 126 10.44 18.97 3.32
N GLN A 127 9.55 18.00 3.27
CA GLN A 127 9.67 16.74 3.99
C GLN A 127 9.68 15.62 2.97
N LYS A 128 10.75 14.80 2.96
CA LYS A 128 10.79 13.59 2.15
C LYS A 128 9.79 12.57 2.70
N SER A 129 9.18 11.80 1.80
CA SER A 129 8.34 10.67 2.23
C SER A 129 9.18 9.70 3.05
N ARG A 130 8.64 9.30 4.19
CA ARG A 130 9.14 8.21 5.04
C ARG A 130 8.47 6.88 4.69
N VAL A 131 7.41 6.93 3.89
CA VAL A 131 6.84 5.77 3.19
C VAL A 131 7.55 5.64 1.84
N ILE A 132 8.37 4.60 1.70
CA ILE A 132 9.15 4.28 0.53
C ILE A 132 8.49 3.08 -0.14
N THR A 133 8.04 3.25 -1.37
CA THR A 133 7.40 2.19 -2.16
C THR A 133 8.09 2.04 -3.49
N ASP A 134 8.05 0.80 -3.97
CA ASP A 134 8.41 0.47 -5.34
C ASP A 134 7.22 -0.15 -6.08
N ASP A 135 7.41 -0.41 -7.37
CA ASP A 135 6.40 -1.00 -8.20
C ASP A 135 6.03 -2.42 -7.72
N ALA A 136 4.73 -2.74 -7.70
CA ALA A 136 4.24 -4.07 -7.33
C ALA A 136 4.07 -4.92 -8.59
N PHE A 137 4.64 -6.13 -8.57
CA PHE A 137 4.68 -7.02 -9.74
C PHE A 137 3.68 -8.16 -9.60
N SER A 138 2.98 -8.50 -10.68
CA SER A 138 2.17 -9.70 -10.73
C SER A 138 3.05 -10.94 -10.61
N ILE A 139 2.65 -11.97 -9.85
CA ILE A 139 3.41 -13.24 -9.73
C ILE A 139 3.40 -14.03 -11.04
N LEU A 140 2.33 -13.95 -11.82
CA LEU A 140 2.22 -14.62 -13.11
C LEU A 140 2.43 -13.65 -14.28
N PRO A 141 2.84 -14.16 -15.47
CA PRO A 141 3.01 -13.35 -16.67
C PRO A 141 1.73 -12.65 -17.11
N SER A 142 1.86 -11.49 -17.75
CA SER A 142 0.74 -10.70 -18.29
C SER A 142 -0.07 -11.46 -19.33
N SER A 143 0.55 -12.36 -20.11
CA SER A 143 -0.17 -13.23 -21.06
C SER A 143 -1.20 -14.14 -20.38
N VAL A 144 -1.00 -14.46 -19.10
CA VAL A 144 -1.89 -15.28 -18.30
C VAL A 144 -2.91 -14.42 -17.54
N VAL A 145 -2.44 -13.35 -16.90
CA VAL A 145 -3.26 -12.55 -15.96
C VAL A 145 -4.01 -11.37 -16.58
N SER A 146 -3.74 -11.05 -17.85
CA SER A 146 -4.46 -9.99 -18.57
C SER A 146 -5.29 -10.55 -19.71
N ASP A 147 -6.34 -9.82 -20.05
CA ASP A 147 -7.21 -10.11 -21.18
C ASP A 147 -7.83 -8.79 -21.69
N ARG A 148 -8.59 -8.82 -22.79
CA ARG A 148 -9.20 -7.65 -23.41
C ARG A 148 -10.70 -7.82 -23.48
N ARG A 149 -11.44 -6.81 -23.03
CA ARG A 149 -12.89 -6.76 -23.15
C ARG A 149 -13.29 -5.79 -24.23
N GLN A 150 -14.10 -6.26 -25.18
CA GLN A 150 -14.72 -5.42 -26.19
C GLN A 150 -16.07 -4.94 -25.65
N GLY A 151 -16.22 -3.62 -25.55
CA GLY A 151 -17.43 -2.94 -25.15
C GLY A 151 -18.06 -2.21 -26.33
N ASN A 152 -19.37 -2.05 -26.24
CA ASN A 152 -20.22 -1.36 -27.20
C ASN A 152 -20.92 -0.22 -26.47
N ALA A 153 -20.81 1.02 -26.94
CA ALA A 153 -21.67 2.09 -26.47
C ALA A 153 -22.96 2.11 -27.30
N LEU A 154 -24.06 1.77 -26.63
CA LEU A 154 -25.41 1.77 -27.21
C LEU A 154 -25.94 3.20 -27.29
N TYR A 155 -26.80 3.47 -28.27
CA TYR A 155 -27.64 4.67 -28.26
C TYR A 155 -28.73 4.56 -27.18
N ASP A 156 -29.42 5.66 -26.87
CA ASP A 156 -30.50 5.70 -25.87
C ASP A 156 -31.63 4.69 -26.13
N THR A 157 -31.76 4.22 -27.37
CA THR A 157 -32.68 3.14 -27.76
C THR A 157 -32.24 1.75 -27.29
N GLY A 158 -31.08 1.62 -26.64
CA GLY A 158 -30.48 0.35 -26.25
C GLY A 158 -29.93 -0.46 -27.41
N THR A 159 -29.80 0.14 -28.60
CA THR A 159 -29.28 -0.53 -29.80
C THR A 159 -27.96 0.07 -30.24
N MET A 160 -27.19 -0.71 -31.02
CA MET A 160 -25.97 -0.24 -31.67
C MET A 160 -26.25 0.59 -32.93
N ARG A 161 -27.51 0.93 -33.24
CA ARG A 161 -27.84 1.74 -34.41
C ARG A 161 -28.42 3.07 -33.98
N ASP A 162 -27.95 4.10 -34.65
CA ASP A 162 -28.49 5.43 -34.50
C ASP A 162 -29.98 5.41 -34.89
N PRO A 163 -30.88 5.87 -34.00
CA PRO A 163 -32.31 5.83 -34.27
C PRO A 163 -32.76 6.75 -35.42
N GLU A 164 -31.97 7.78 -35.75
CA GLU A 164 -32.29 8.76 -36.78
C GLU A 164 -31.60 8.43 -38.11
N THR A 165 -30.35 7.97 -38.06
CA THR A 165 -29.55 7.73 -39.28
C THR A 165 -29.41 6.26 -39.65
N GLY A 166 -29.78 5.33 -38.76
CA GLY A 166 -29.64 3.88 -38.93
C GLY A 166 -28.19 3.37 -38.94
N GLN A 167 -27.21 4.27 -38.80
CA GLN A 167 -25.79 3.95 -38.84
C GLN A 167 -25.35 3.22 -37.57
N PRO A 168 -24.42 2.25 -37.66
CA PRO A 168 -23.89 1.59 -36.48
C PRO A 168 -23.05 2.57 -35.64
N SER A 169 -23.14 2.42 -34.32
CA SER A 169 -22.34 3.14 -33.33
C SER A 169 -20.85 2.90 -33.61
N GLN A 170 -20.10 3.98 -33.74
CA GLN A 170 -18.64 3.97 -33.88
C GLN A 170 -17.93 3.75 -32.52
N ALA A 171 -18.68 3.72 -31.42
CA ALA A 171 -18.16 3.61 -30.06
C ALA A 171 -17.97 2.14 -29.63
N ILE A 172 -17.27 1.38 -30.47
CA ILE A 172 -16.70 0.10 -30.07
C ILE A 172 -15.34 0.38 -29.45
N PHE A 173 -15.15 -0.01 -28.20
CA PHE A 173 -13.87 0.15 -27.52
C PHE A 173 -13.38 -1.21 -27.03
N THR A 174 -12.07 -1.41 -27.10
CA THR A 174 -11.42 -2.58 -26.50
C THR A 174 -10.54 -2.12 -25.37
N ALA A 175 -10.87 -2.53 -24.15
CA ALA A 175 -10.10 -2.18 -22.96
C ALA A 175 -9.38 -3.43 -22.41
N PRO A 176 -8.06 -3.38 -22.20
CA PRO A 176 -7.38 -4.44 -21.47
C PRO A 176 -7.79 -4.40 -20.00
N TYR A 177 -7.77 -5.55 -19.34
CA TYR A 177 -8.03 -5.66 -17.91
C TYR A 177 -7.15 -6.75 -17.32
N VAL A 178 -6.86 -6.61 -16.03
CA VAL A 178 -6.28 -7.66 -15.19
C VAL A 178 -7.42 -8.50 -14.65
N LYS A 179 -7.29 -9.82 -14.77
CA LYS A 179 -8.28 -10.78 -14.30
C LYS A 179 -8.42 -10.72 -12.77
N PRO A 180 -9.63 -10.94 -12.22
CA PRO A 180 -9.78 -11.23 -10.79
C PRO A 180 -8.90 -12.42 -10.38
N GLU A 181 -8.47 -12.46 -9.13
CA GLU A 181 -7.55 -13.46 -8.56
C GLU A 181 -6.10 -13.38 -9.02
N THR A 182 -5.68 -12.23 -9.53
CA THR A 182 -4.27 -11.95 -9.80
C THR A 182 -3.60 -11.42 -8.54
N HIS A 183 -2.51 -12.08 -8.12
CA HIS A 183 -1.68 -11.65 -6.99
C HIS A 183 -0.52 -10.77 -7.44
N PHE A 184 -0.32 -9.68 -6.71
CA PHE A 184 0.82 -8.79 -6.81
C PHE A 184 1.56 -8.78 -5.47
N LEU A 185 2.89 -8.74 -5.52
CA LEU A 185 3.73 -8.61 -4.34
C LEU A 185 4.29 -7.20 -4.25
N GLU A 186 4.26 -6.66 -3.04
CA GLU A 186 4.82 -5.34 -2.72
C GLU A 186 5.46 -5.37 -1.33
N ILE A 187 6.55 -4.64 -1.18
CA ILE A 187 7.13 -4.27 0.09
C ILE A 187 6.95 -2.75 0.24
N GLU A 188 6.17 -2.33 1.23
CA GLU A 188 6.05 -0.94 1.62
C GLU A 188 7.01 -0.68 2.79
N THR A 189 8.08 0.07 2.54
CA THR A 189 9.16 0.30 3.49
C THR A 189 8.94 1.61 4.22
N LEU A 190 8.81 1.54 5.55
CA LEU A 190 8.63 2.68 6.43
C LEU A 190 9.96 3.01 7.10
N LYS A 191 10.43 4.24 6.95
CA LYS A 191 11.69 4.70 7.52
C LYS A 191 11.45 5.67 8.66
N ASP A 192 12.09 5.40 9.80
CA ASP A 192 12.14 6.30 10.96
C ASP A 192 10.72 6.72 11.39
N VAL A 193 9.80 5.77 11.51
CA VAL A 193 8.39 6.01 11.89
C VAL A 193 8.15 5.75 13.38
N THR A 194 7.19 6.46 13.95
CA THR A 194 6.68 6.22 15.31
C THR A 194 5.62 5.11 15.32
N LEU A 195 5.29 4.60 16.51
CA LEU A 195 4.24 3.60 16.70
C LEU A 195 2.88 4.05 16.11
N GLY A 196 2.47 5.28 16.40
CA GLY A 196 1.20 5.80 15.87
C GLY A 196 1.22 6.01 14.35
N GLU A 197 2.37 6.44 13.80
CA GLU A 197 2.54 6.56 12.35
C GLU A 197 2.47 5.21 11.64
N TRP A 198 3.11 4.17 12.18
CA TRP A 198 3.04 2.82 11.63
C TRP A 198 1.60 2.29 11.59
N VAL A 199 0.86 2.44 12.69
CA VAL A 199 -0.56 2.06 12.76
C VAL A 199 -1.41 2.86 11.77
N TYR A 200 -1.15 4.17 11.63
CA TYR A 200 -1.85 5.02 10.66
C TYR A 200 -1.62 4.57 9.21
N ILE A 201 -0.36 4.29 8.84
CA ILE A 201 0.03 3.87 7.49
C ILE A 201 -0.57 2.51 7.16
N LEU A 202 -0.42 1.52 8.05
CA LEU A 202 -1.02 0.21 7.86
C LEU A 202 -2.56 0.29 7.81
N GLY A 203 -3.17 1.14 8.63
CA GLY A 203 -4.60 1.42 8.55
C GLY A 203 -5.05 2.00 7.21
N ASN A 204 -4.23 2.85 6.57
CA ASN A 204 -4.52 3.34 5.22
C ASN A 204 -4.49 2.21 4.20
N VAL A 205 -3.45 1.35 4.23
CA VAL A 205 -3.31 0.19 3.35
C VAL A 205 -4.51 -0.75 3.48
N LEU A 206 -4.90 -1.10 4.71
CA LEU A 206 -5.99 -2.05 4.95
C LEU A 206 -7.38 -1.50 4.59
N ARG A 207 -7.57 -0.17 4.68
CA ARG A 207 -8.84 0.49 4.31
C ARG A 207 -8.94 0.77 2.81
N SER A 208 -7.83 0.83 2.10
CA SER A 208 -7.82 1.01 0.65
C SER A 208 -8.20 -0.30 -0.06
N THR A 209 -9.29 -0.28 -0.82
CA THR A 209 -9.83 -1.49 -1.48
C THR A 209 -10.01 -1.33 -2.99
N ARG A 210 -9.71 -0.14 -3.54
CA ARG A 210 -9.93 0.19 -4.95
C ARG A 210 -8.67 0.79 -5.56
N TYR A 211 -8.00 0.01 -6.41
CA TYR A 211 -6.77 0.40 -7.10
C TYR A 211 -6.98 0.42 -8.60
N GLY A 212 -6.20 1.26 -9.29
CA GLY A 212 -6.26 1.40 -10.75
C GLY A 212 -7.23 2.47 -11.25
N ALA A 213 -7.35 2.54 -12.57
CA ALA A 213 -8.27 3.45 -13.24
C ALA A 213 -9.72 2.94 -13.15
N VAL A 214 -10.68 3.86 -13.22
CA VAL A 214 -12.13 3.54 -13.17
C VAL A 214 -12.53 2.80 -11.87
N SER A 215 -11.95 3.23 -10.75
CA SER A 215 -12.17 2.67 -9.40
C SER A 215 -13.63 2.74 -8.91
N SER A 216 -14.51 3.44 -9.61
CA SER A 216 -15.96 3.49 -9.33
C SER A 216 -16.70 2.22 -9.76
N ARG A 217 -16.17 1.43 -10.70
CA ARG A 217 -16.83 0.23 -11.24
C ARG A 217 -15.96 -1.02 -11.26
N GLN A 218 -14.64 -0.88 -11.15
CA GLN A 218 -13.65 -1.94 -11.21
C GLN A 218 -12.52 -1.69 -10.19
N GLY A 219 -11.51 -2.56 -10.17
CA GLY A 219 -10.30 -2.38 -9.38
C GLY A 219 -10.39 -2.79 -7.91
N ARG A 220 -11.33 -3.68 -7.53
CA ARG A 220 -11.35 -4.22 -6.16
C ARG A 220 -10.08 -5.01 -5.90
N VAL A 221 -9.38 -4.68 -4.82
CA VAL A 221 -8.17 -5.37 -4.38
C VAL A 221 -8.27 -5.66 -2.90
N LYS A 222 -7.93 -6.89 -2.52
CA LYS A 222 -7.72 -7.31 -1.14
C LYS A 222 -6.24 -7.18 -0.80
N ASN A 223 -5.94 -6.34 0.17
CA ASN A 223 -4.60 -6.20 0.73
C ASN A 223 -4.45 -7.16 1.91
N THR A 224 -3.45 -8.03 1.85
CA THR A 224 -3.13 -8.98 2.93
C THR A 224 -1.71 -8.69 3.41
N LEU A 225 -1.54 -8.44 4.70
CA LEU A 225 -0.22 -8.35 5.32
C LEU A 225 0.35 -9.76 5.48
N ALA A 226 1.33 -10.11 4.65
CA ALA A 226 1.94 -11.44 4.60
C ALA A 226 3.18 -11.56 5.51
N GLY A 227 3.75 -10.43 5.92
CA GLY A 227 4.90 -10.37 6.82
C GLY A 227 5.22 -8.94 7.24
N VAL A 228 5.97 -8.81 8.34
CA VAL A 228 6.54 -7.53 8.78
C VAL A 228 8.00 -7.77 9.14
N VAL A 229 8.90 -6.93 8.63
CA VAL A 229 10.32 -7.00 8.97
C VAL A 229 10.76 -5.71 9.64
N PHE A 230 11.30 -5.80 10.86
CA PHE A 230 11.99 -4.70 11.51
C PHE A 230 13.50 -4.85 11.27
N SER A 231 14.14 -3.81 10.77
CA SER A 231 15.56 -3.82 10.39
C SER A 231 16.22 -2.45 10.61
N ASN A 232 17.54 -2.39 10.45
CA ASN A 232 18.29 -1.12 10.44
C ASN A 232 18.72 -0.68 9.02
N CYS A 233 18.21 -1.35 7.99
CA CYS A 233 18.41 -1.02 6.58
C CYS A 233 17.18 -1.44 5.76
N GLU A 234 17.10 -0.96 4.53
CA GLU A 234 16.15 -1.50 3.55
C GLU A 234 16.51 -2.96 3.22
N ILE A 235 15.50 -3.79 2.99
CA ILE A 235 15.67 -5.22 2.69
C ILE A 235 15.76 -5.45 1.17
N PHE A 236 15.55 -6.67 0.70
CA PHE A 236 15.45 -7.03 -0.71
C PHE A 236 14.29 -6.31 -1.43
N SER A 237 14.32 -6.31 -2.77
CA SER A 237 13.35 -5.58 -3.60
C SER A 237 12.04 -6.34 -3.86
N ASN A 238 10.99 -5.62 -4.27
CA ASN A 238 9.71 -6.21 -4.71
C ASN A 238 9.89 -7.22 -5.84
N LEU A 239 10.75 -6.89 -6.82
CA LEU A 239 11.00 -7.75 -7.97
C LEU A 239 11.72 -9.04 -7.54
N GLU A 240 12.74 -8.92 -6.70
CA GLU A 240 13.50 -10.07 -6.18
C GLU A 240 12.60 -11.00 -5.36
N LEU A 241 11.74 -10.45 -4.48
CA LEU A 241 10.72 -11.24 -3.78
C LEU A 241 9.80 -11.97 -4.76
N THR A 242 9.31 -11.26 -5.79
CA THR A 242 8.42 -11.84 -6.82
C THR A 242 9.07 -12.98 -7.59
N GLN A 243 10.35 -12.84 -7.92
CA GLN A 243 11.13 -13.84 -8.64
C GLN A 243 11.36 -15.10 -7.80
N VAL A 244 11.77 -14.94 -6.54
CA VAL A 244 11.97 -16.08 -5.62
C VAL A 244 10.65 -16.80 -5.32
N VAL A 245 9.56 -16.05 -5.14
CA VAL A 245 8.22 -16.65 -4.97
C VAL A 245 7.79 -17.40 -6.21
N TYR A 246 8.02 -16.84 -7.40
CA TYR A 246 7.73 -17.51 -8.67
C TYR A 246 8.47 -18.85 -8.78
N ASP A 247 9.78 -18.88 -8.53
CA ASP A 247 10.58 -20.12 -8.60
C ASP A 247 10.06 -21.18 -7.63
N ARG A 248 9.73 -20.79 -6.39
CA ARG A 248 9.19 -21.71 -5.37
C ARG A 248 7.85 -22.29 -5.77
N LEU A 249 6.95 -21.45 -6.28
CA LEU A 249 5.66 -21.91 -6.74
C LEU A 249 5.82 -22.84 -7.96
N LYS A 250 6.71 -22.51 -8.89
CA LYS A 250 7.02 -23.34 -10.06
C LYS A 250 7.64 -24.69 -9.70
N ALA A 251 8.45 -24.74 -8.64
CA ALA A 251 9.02 -25.98 -8.11
C ALA A 251 7.95 -26.88 -7.48
N LYS A 252 6.91 -26.30 -6.86
CA LYS A 252 5.77 -27.03 -6.28
C LYS A 252 4.75 -27.46 -7.36
N ASP A 253 4.49 -26.61 -8.34
CA ASP A 253 3.61 -26.85 -9.48
C ASP A 253 4.29 -26.40 -10.80
N PRO A 254 4.83 -27.35 -11.59
CA PRO A 254 5.50 -27.04 -12.85
C PRO A 254 4.60 -26.39 -13.91
N GLU A 255 3.28 -26.54 -13.84
CA GLU A 255 2.36 -25.87 -14.77
C GLU A 255 2.09 -24.44 -14.29
N LEU A 256 1.95 -24.26 -12.97
CA LEU A 256 1.69 -22.98 -12.31
C LEU A 256 0.45 -22.28 -12.90
N ASN A 257 -0.68 -22.99 -12.83
CA ASN A 257 -1.92 -22.56 -13.46
C ASN A 257 -2.58 -21.39 -12.71
N PHE A 258 -3.20 -20.50 -13.48
CA PHE A 258 -4.05 -19.44 -12.94
C PHE A 258 -5.47 -19.96 -12.67
N PRO A 259 -6.11 -19.59 -11.55
CA PRO A 259 -5.62 -18.71 -10.47
C PRO A 259 -4.74 -19.44 -9.45
N LEU A 260 -3.82 -18.70 -8.82
CA LEU A 260 -3.00 -19.21 -7.72
C LEU A 260 -3.81 -19.33 -6.42
N ARG A 261 -3.49 -20.33 -5.59
CA ARG A 261 -4.10 -20.47 -4.25
C ARG A 261 -3.46 -19.47 -3.28
N ASP A 262 -4.29 -18.76 -2.52
CA ASP A 262 -3.81 -17.74 -1.57
C ASP A 262 -2.84 -18.32 -0.53
N ALA A 263 -3.09 -19.54 -0.04
CA ALA A 263 -2.22 -20.21 0.92
C ALA A 263 -0.82 -20.48 0.34
N ASP A 264 -0.73 -21.00 -0.90
CA ASP A 264 0.56 -21.27 -1.54
C ASP A 264 1.37 -19.98 -1.76
N VAL A 265 0.68 -18.89 -2.11
CA VAL A 265 1.32 -17.58 -2.27
C VAL A 265 1.85 -17.07 -0.93
N LEU A 266 1.06 -17.16 0.15
CA LEU A 266 1.48 -16.73 1.48
C LEU A 266 2.66 -17.57 2.01
N ASP A 267 2.61 -18.89 1.84
CA ASP A 267 3.71 -19.79 2.19
C ASP A 267 4.96 -19.45 1.37
N GLY A 268 4.81 -19.28 0.05
CA GLY A 268 5.90 -18.90 -0.83
C GLY A 268 6.55 -17.57 -0.44
N VAL A 269 5.75 -16.57 -0.08
CA VAL A 269 6.23 -15.25 0.40
C VAL A 269 6.97 -15.38 1.73
N ALA A 270 6.44 -16.15 2.69
CA ALA A 270 7.06 -16.35 3.98
C ALA A 270 8.42 -17.03 3.86
N GLU A 271 8.46 -18.15 3.11
CA GLU A 271 9.69 -18.88 2.92
C GLU A 271 10.71 -18.07 2.08
N ALA A 272 10.26 -17.29 1.08
CA ALA A 272 11.10 -16.39 0.26
C ALA A 272 11.73 -15.29 1.11
N THR A 273 10.92 -14.65 1.96
CA THR A 273 11.36 -13.63 2.91
C THR A 273 12.45 -14.18 3.82
N ALA A 274 12.22 -15.35 4.43
CA ALA A 274 13.18 -15.98 5.32
C ALA A 274 14.53 -16.25 4.64
N ALA A 275 14.52 -16.70 3.39
CA ALA A 275 15.76 -16.96 2.64
C ALA A 275 16.46 -15.66 2.22
N LEU A 276 15.73 -14.69 1.66
CA LEU A 276 16.32 -13.44 1.18
C LEU A 276 16.91 -12.61 2.33
N MET A 277 16.30 -12.67 3.53
CA MET A 277 16.84 -12.01 4.72
C MET A 277 18.23 -12.50 5.14
N GLN A 278 18.64 -13.71 4.74
CA GLN A 278 20.00 -14.20 5.02
C GLN A 278 21.09 -13.40 4.28
N ASN A 279 20.72 -12.71 3.20
CA ASN A 279 21.63 -11.90 2.39
C ASN A 279 21.57 -10.41 2.75
N VAL A 280 20.69 -10.01 3.67
CA VAL A 280 20.52 -8.61 4.07
C VAL A 280 21.49 -8.27 5.21
N ALA A 281 22.26 -7.20 5.04
CA ALA A 281 23.21 -6.71 6.03
C ALA A 281 22.53 -5.92 7.18
N SER A 282 21.50 -6.51 7.79
CA SER A 282 20.78 -5.92 8.93
C SER A 282 21.33 -6.43 10.25
N ALA A 283 21.49 -5.55 11.24
CA ALA A 283 21.77 -5.98 12.61
C ALA A 283 20.47 -6.45 13.27
N ASP A 284 20.44 -7.71 13.73
CA ASP A 284 19.32 -8.31 14.49
C ASP A 284 17.92 -8.03 13.88
N PRO A 285 17.67 -8.44 12.63
CA PRO A 285 16.36 -8.25 12.01
C PRO A 285 15.31 -9.10 12.72
N VAL A 286 14.13 -8.51 12.96
CA VAL A 286 12.97 -9.25 13.47
C VAL A 286 12.02 -9.47 12.30
N VAL A 287 11.78 -10.74 11.97
CA VAL A 287 10.88 -11.15 10.89
C VAL A 287 9.62 -11.75 11.51
N LEU A 288 8.49 -11.11 11.27
CA LEU A 288 7.16 -11.63 11.61
C LEU A 288 6.61 -12.35 10.39
N GLY A 289 6.31 -13.64 10.54
CA GLY A 289 5.70 -14.47 9.52
C GLY A 289 4.21 -14.19 9.34
N PRO A 290 3.52 -14.97 8.50
CA PRO A 290 2.11 -14.75 8.16
C PRO A 290 1.16 -14.72 9.36
N ASP A 291 1.35 -15.59 10.35
CA ASP A 291 0.47 -15.65 11.52
C ASP A 291 0.62 -14.42 12.42
N GLU A 292 1.85 -13.98 12.67
CA GLU A 292 2.14 -12.79 13.47
C GLU A 292 1.71 -11.52 12.72
N ALA A 293 1.94 -11.47 11.41
CA ALA A 293 1.44 -10.41 10.54
C ALA A 293 -0.10 -10.35 10.52
N ALA A 294 -0.78 -11.49 10.50
CA ALA A 294 -2.23 -11.56 10.62
C ALA A 294 -2.71 -11.03 11.98
N ALA A 295 -2.01 -11.35 13.07
CA ALA A 295 -2.31 -10.80 14.39
C ALA A 295 -2.13 -9.27 14.43
N VAL A 296 -1.04 -8.74 13.84
CA VAL A 296 -0.81 -7.30 13.66
C VAL A 296 -1.96 -6.66 12.87
N GLN A 297 -2.33 -7.26 11.74
CA GLN A 297 -3.43 -6.78 10.90
C GLN A 297 -4.75 -6.73 11.69
N GLN A 298 -5.08 -7.79 12.43
CA GLN A 298 -6.30 -7.82 13.25
C GLN A 298 -6.26 -6.77 14.35
N ALA A 299 -5.13 -6.58 15.02
CA ALA A 299 -4.98 -5.54 16.04
C ALA A 299 -5.23 -4.13 15.46
N VAL A 300 -4.70 -3.81 14.28
CA VAL A 300 -5.01 -2.55 13.59
C VAL A 300 -6.50 -2.47 13.26
N VAL A 301 -7.12 -3.54 12.75
CA VAL A 301 -8.57 -3.55 12.48
C VAL A 301 -9.38 -3.21 13.74
N GLN A 302 -9.02 -3.76 14.90
CA GLN A 302 -9.73 -3.46 16.16
C GLN A 302 -9.55 -2.00 16.60
N VAL A 303 -8.37 -1.43 16.40
CA VAL A 303 -8.15 0.01 16.67
C VAL A 303 -9.10 0.86 15.83
N TYR A 304 -9.28 0.51 14.55
CA TYR A 304 -10.10 1.27 13.61
C TYR A 304 -11.61 1.03 13.70
N ARG A 305 -12.07 0.05 14.52
CA ARG A 305 -13.50 -0.21 14.74
C ARG A 305 -14.16 0.81 15.66
N ASP A 306 -13.39 1.52 16.48
CA ASP A 306 -13.88 2.57 17.36
C ASP A 306 -13.47 3.96 16.81
N PRO A 307 -14.43 4.76 16.28
CA PRO A 307 -14.15 6.10 15.78
C PRO A 307 -13.55 7.04 16.84
N ALA A 308 -13.94 6.91 18.12
CA ALA A 308 -13.43 7.76 19.19
C ALA A 308 -11.94 7.45 19.47
N ARG A 309 -11.58 6.16 19.48
CA ARG A 309 -10.19 5.71 19.56
C ARG A 309 -9.36 6.22 18.39
N VAL A 310 -9.89 6.17 17.17
CA VAL A 310 -9.18 6.69 15.99
C VAL A 310 -8.95 8.20 16.12
N ALA A 311 -9.94 8.97 16.56
CA ALA A 311 -9.79 10.40 16.80
C ALA A 311 -8.70 10.69 17.85
N ALA A 312 -8.71 9.96 18.96
CA ALA A 312 -7.70 10.07 20.02
C ALA A 312 -6.30 9.67 19.54
N LEU A 313 -6.19 8.61 18.73
CA LEU A 313 -4.93 8.18 18.14
C LEU A 313 -4.33 9.27 17.25
N LEU A 314 -5.14 9.90 16.38
CA LEU A 314 -4.69 10.99 15.52
C LEU A 314 -4.21 12.21 16.33
N GLU A 315 -4.87 12.52 17.43
CA GLU A 315 -4.45 13.58 18.34
C GLU A 315 -3.12 13.27 19.03
N ALA A 316 -2.97 12.06 19.56
CA ALA A 316 -1.75 11.62 20.23
C ALA A 316 -0.54 11.61 19.27
N ILE A 317 -0.75 11.19 18.01
CA ILE A 317 0.24 11.29 16.93
C ILE A 317 0.66 12.74 16.72
N GLU A 318 -0.28 13.68 16.65
CA GLU A 318 0.05 15.10 16.41
C GLU A 318 0.87 15.72 17.54
N LYS A 319 0.63 15.32 18.79
CA LYS A 319 1.48 15.71 19.93
C LYS A 319 2.93 15.26 19.72
N GLY A 320 3.14 14.12 19.05
CA GLY A 320 4.45 13.59 18.65
C GLY A 320 5.23 14.49 17.68
N TYR A 321 4.59 15.45 17.02
CA TYR A 321 5.23 16.45 16.15
C TYR A 321 5.55 17.78 16.84
N SER A 322 5.19 17.93 18.12
CA SER A 322 5.46 19.16 18.88
C SER A 322 6.96 19.45 18.99
N THR A 323 7.35 20.73 19.06
CA THR A 323 8.73 21.09 19.38
C THR A 323 9.06 20.91 20.87
N ASP A 324 8.05 20.83 21.72
CA ASP A 324 8.19 20.57 23.15
C ASP A 324 8.40 19.08 23.43
N GLU A 325 9.48 18.73 24.13
CA GLU A 325 9.86 17.34 24.40
C GLU A 325 8.88 16.62 25.33
N ALA A 326 8.37 17.30 26.35
CA ALA A 326 7.40 16.70 27.28
C ALA A 326 6.10 16.33 26.56
N THR A 327 5.61 17.22 25.69
CA THR A 327 4.44 17.00 24.84
C THR A 327 4.65 15.82 23.90
N ARG A 328 5.82 15.71 23.25
CA ARG A 328 6.12 14.58 22.36
C ARG A 328 6.12 13.24 23.10
N ARG A 329 6.74 13.19 24.28
CA ARG A 329 6.78 11.97 25.11
C ARG A 329 5.39 11.58 25.61
N SER A 330 4.57 12.56 26.00
CA SER A 330 3.16 12.32 26.37
C SER A 330 2.38 11.71 25.22
N GLY A 331 2.53 12.26 24.00
CA GLY A 331 1.89 11.72 22.80
C GLY A 331 2.22 10.25 22.54
N HIS A 332 3.48 9.85 22.69
CA HIS A 332 3.87 8.43 22.59
C HIS A 332 3.20 7.55 23.65
N GLY A 333 3.19 8.00 24.91
CA GLY A 333 2.53 7.28 26.00
C GLY A 333 1.05 7.06 25.73
N GLU A 334 0.34 8.11 25.29
CA GLU A 334 -1.07 8.04 24.92
C GLU A 334 -1.32 7.06 23.77
N VAL A 335 -0.46 7.03 22.74
CA VAL A 335 -0.55 6.02 21.66
C VAL A 335 -0.45 4.62 22.24
N VAL A 336 0.55 4.35 23.10
CA VAL A 336 0.75 3.02 23.70
C VAL A 336 -0.49 2.61 24.51
N GLU A 337 -1.00 3.49 25.36
CA GLU A 337 -2.20 3.23 26.17
C GLU A 337 -3.43 2.89 25.31
N LEU A 338 -3.67 3.67 24.24
CA LEU A 338 -4.79 3.43 23.33
C LEU A 338 -4.68 2.06 22.63
N LEU A 339 -3.48 1.65 22.23
CA LEU A 339 -3.26 0.38 21.55
C LEU A 339 -3.33 -0.83 22.50
N GLU A 340 -2.92 -0.67 23.76
CA GLU A 340 -3.10 -1.69 24.80
C GLU A 340 -4.57 -1.84 25.18
N ALA A 341 -5.30 -0.74 25.34
CA ALA A 341 -6.73 -0.76 25.62
C ALA A 341 -7.50 -1.48 24.50
N ALA A 342 -7.20 -1.19 23.23
CA ALA A 342 -7.81 -1.87 22.09
C ALA A 342 -7.57 -3.39 22.07
N ALA A 343 -6.41 -3.84 22.56
CA ALA A 343 -6.07 -5.26 22.62
C ALA A 343 -6.78 -5.99 23.78
N GLN A 344 -7.19 -5.29 24.83
CA GLN A 344 -7.95 -5.86 25.95
C GLN A 344 -9.44 -6.07 25.63
N GLU A 345 -9.96 -5.34 24.64
CA GLU A 345 -11.35 -5.43 24.19
C GLU A 345 -11.58 -6.46 23.07
N ALA A 346 -10.51 -6.97 22.47
CA ALA A 346 -10.52 -7.87 21.31
C ALA A 346 -10.66 -9.35 21.68
#